data_AF-A0A8T1JLB7-F1
#
_entry.id   AF-A0A8T1JLB7-F1
#
_cell.length_a   1.000
_cell.length_b   1.000
_cell.length_c   1.000
_cell.angle_alpha   90.00
_cell.angle_beta   90.00
_cell.angle_gamma   90.00
#
_symmetry.space_group_name_H-M   'P 1'
#
loop_
_entity.id
_entity.type
_entity.pdbx_description
1 polymer ?
#
loop_
_entity_poly.entity_id
_entity_poly.type
_entity_poly.pdbx_seq_one_letter_code
_entity_poly.pdbx_strand_id
1 'polypeptide(L)'
;MSWMRFAKDLYDGRTEQICILSDLERMKSEAEELRQLHAASTTESEDTLSAKTKKERFDGQSWDSLKTSPFYNVLREYKDLLPDEIPAELPQDKGTQHEIDLVAGTKYCVTRQWPLPRY
;
A
#
# COMPACT_ATOMS: atom_id res chain seq x y z
N MET A 1 -4.14 10.07 -30.46
CA MET A 1 -5.02 10.49 -29.35
C MET A 1 -4.16 11.13 -28.27
N SER A 2 -4.51 12.32 -27.78
CA SER A 2 -3.77 12.94 -26.65
C SER A 2 -4.14 12.23 -25.35
N TRP A 3 -3.15 12.00 -24.48
CA TRP A 3 -3.35 11.43 -23.14
C TRP A 3 -4.44 12.16 -22.34
N MET A 4 -4.51 13.49 -22.46
CA MET A 4 -5.52 14.30 -21.78
C MET A 4 -6.95 13.98 -22.24
N ARG A 5 -7.15 13.63 -23.51
CA ARG A 5 -8.47 13.22 -24.02
C ARG A 5 -8.83 11.82 -23.52
N PHE A 6 -7.88 10.90 -23.56
CA PHE A 6 -8.06 9.54 -23.04
C PHE A 6 -8.41 9.52 -21.55
N ALA A 7 -7.69 10.29 -20.72
CA ALA A 7 -7.99 10.41 -19.29
C ALA A 7 -9.39 11.01 -19.04
N LYS A 8 -9.82 11.98 -19.85
CA LYS A 8 -11.16 12.56 -19.76
C LYS A 8 -12.24 11.55 -20.16
N ASP A 9 -12.01 10.76 -21.20
CA ASP A 9 -12.95 9.72 -21.64
C ASP A 9 -13.04 8.55 -20.65
N LEU A 10 -11.98 8.27 -19.88
CA LEU A 10 -12.03 7.36 -18.73
C LEU A 10 -12.88 7.93 -17.60
N TYR A 11 -12.65 9.19 -17.24
CA TYR A 11 -13.39 9.86 -16.16
C TYR A 11 -14.88 9.98 -16.48
N ASP A 12 -15.21 10.33 -17.73
CA ASP A 12 -16.58 10.49 -18.20
C ASP A 12 -17.27 9.13 -18.50
N GLY A 13 -16.62 7.99 -18.23
CA GLY A 13 -17.18 6.65 -18.45
C GLY A 13 -17.43 6.31 -19.93
N ARG A 14 -16.84 7.06 -20.87
CA ARG A 14 -16.99 6.86 -22.32
C ARG A 14 -16.09 5.75 -22.88
N THR A 15 -15.25 5.16 -22.04
CA THR A 15 -14.35 4.06 -22.44
C THR A 15 -14.92 2.75 -21.93
N GLU A 16 -15.46 1.94 -22.83
CA GLU A 16 -16.08 0.65 -22.50
C GLU A 16 -15.05 -0.46 -22.26
N GLN A 17 -13.87 -0.36 -22.89
CA GLN A 17 -12.83 -1.37 -22.79
C GLN A 17 -11.44 -0.74 -22.86
N ILE A 18 -10.53 -1.27 -22.03
CA ILE A 18 -9.09 -0.93 -22.06
C ILE A 18 -8.33 -2.24 -22.25
N CYS A 19 -7.48 -2.29 -23.28
CA CYS A 19 -6.58 -3.41 -23.51
C CYS A 19 -5.16 -2.97 -23.18
N ILE A 20 -4.55 -3.60 -22.17
CA ILE A 20 -3.15 -3.38 -21.81
C ILE A 20 -2.33 -4.43 -22.56
N LEU A 21 -1.51 -3.99 -23.53
CA LEU A 21 -0.56 -4.86 -24.20
C LEU A 21 0.69 -4.99 -23.32
N SER A 22 0.75 -6.07 -22.56
CA SER A 22 1.93 -6.40 -21.76
C SER A 22 2.87 -7.29 -22.58
N ASP A 23 4.13 -6.87 -22.70
CA ASP A 23 5.21 -7.74 -23.17
C ASP A 23 5.46 -8.80 -22.08
N LEU A 24 5.05 -10.04 -22.38
CA LEU A 24 5.08 -11.15 -21.44
C LEU A 24 6.50 -11.47 -20.98
N GLU A 25 7.50 -11.21 -21.81
CA GLU A 25 8.90 -11.47 -21.49
C GLU A 25 9.45 -10.43 -20.52
N ARG A 26 9.13 -9.16 -20.77
CA ARG A 26 9.46 -8.06 -19.84
C ARG A 26 8.76 -8.19 -18.50
N MET A 27 7.49 -8.58 -18.49
CA MET A 27 6.72 -8.76 -17.25
C MET A 27 7.26 -9.90 -16.37
N LYS A 28 7.78 -10.97 -16.99
CA LYS A 28 8.45 -12.05 -16.24
C LYS A 28 9.75 -11.58 -15.62
N SER A 29 10.55 -10.79 -16.34
CA SER A 29 11.79 -10.20 -15.80
C SER A 29 11.51 -9.26 -14.63
N GLU A 30 10.55 -8.34 -14.80
CA GLU A 30 10.15 -7.41 -13.73
C GLU A 30 9.59 -8.15 -12.50
N ALA A 31 8.82 -9.23 -12.72
CA ALA A 31 8.32 -10.06 -11.62
C ALA A 31 9.43 -10.82 -10.89
N GLU A 32 10.46 -11.28 -11.59
CA GLU A 32 11.64 -11.94 -11.02
C GLU A 32 12.47 -10.94 -10.19
N GLU A 33 12.66 -9.72 -10.69
CA GLU A 33 13.33 -8.63 -9.96
C GLU A 33 12.55 -8.24 -8.69
N LEU A 34 11.22 -8.11 -8.78
CA LEU A 34 10.37 -7.87 -7.62
C LEU A 34 10.45 -9.00 -6.60
N ARG A 35 10.53 -10.26 -7.04
CA ARG A 35 10.73 -11.41 -6.14
C ARG A 35 12.08 -11.35 -5.43
N GLN A 36 13.14 -10.96 -6.14
CA GLN A 36 14.46 -10.78 -5.54
C GLN A 36 14.48 -9.63 -4.52
N LEU A 37 13.82 -8.51 -4.83
CA LEU A 37 13.64 -7.40 -3.89
C LEU A 37 12.81 -7.81 -2.67
N HIS A 38 11.75 -8.58 -2.84
CA HIS A 38 10.97 -9.14 -1.73
C HIS A 38 11.79 -10.11 -0.88
N ALA A 39 12.59 -10.97 -1.50
CA ALA A 39 13.48 -11.89 -0.79
C ALA A 39 14.57 -11.14 0.00
N ALA A 40 15.15 -10.09 -0.57
CA ALA A 40 16.09 -9.19 0.10
C ALA A 40 15.41 -8.37 1.23
N SER A 41 14.13 -8.03 1.07
CA SER A 41 13.35 -7.37 2.11
C SER A 41 12.91 -8.31 3.24
N THR A 42 12.96 -9.63 3.04
CA THR A 42 12.52 -10.63 4.03
C THR A 42 13.54 -10.88 5.14
N THR A 43 14.75 -10.29 5.08
CA THR A 43 15.68 -10.25 6.23
C THR A 43 15.31 -9.21 7.29
N GLU A 44 14.22 -8.45 7.10
CA GLU A 44 13.56 -7.64 8.14
C GLU A 44 12.11 -8.09 8.36
N SER A 45 11.90 -9.41 8.44
CA SER A 45 10.66 -9.98 8.95
C SER A 45 10.76 -10.16 10.47
N GLU A 46 10.53 -9.09 11.22
CA GLU A 46 10.10 -9.23 12.61
C GLU A 46 8.79 -8.47 12.81
N ASP A 47 7.73 -9.27 12.89
CA ASP A 47 6.33 -8.92 13.08
C ASP A 47 6.04 -8.41 14.51
N THR A 48 6.96 -7.59 15.03
CA THR A 48 6.77 -6.69 16.16
C THR A 48 7.46 -5.39 15.83
N LEU A 49 6.92 -4.64 14.86
CA LEU A 49 7.25 -3.22 14.76
C LEU A 49 6.78 -2.60 16.08
N SER A 50 7.72 -2.43 17.02
CA SER A 50 7.40 -1.73 18.26
C SER A 50 6.75 -0.39 17.92
N ALA A 51 5.91 0.16 18.80
CA ALA A 51 5.32 1.49 18.57
C ALA A 51 6.38 2.54 18.18
N LYS A 52 7.62 2.36 18.64
CA LYS A 52 8.80 3.15 18.27
C LYS A 52 9.21 3.00 16.80
N THR A 53 9.30 1.78 16.29
CA THR A 53 9.68 1.49 14.88
C THR A 53 8.59 1.96 13.90
N LYS A 54 7.31 1.83 14.27
CA LYS A 54 6.20 2.34 13.46
C LYS A 54 6.21 3.86 13.39
N LYS A 55 6.44 4.53 14.52
CA LYS A 55 6.57 5.98 14.60
C LYS A 55 7.76 6.50 13.80
N GLU A 56 8.93 5.87 13.90
CA GLU A 56 10.12 6.27 13.13
C GLU A 56 9.88 6.18 11.61
N ARG A 57 9.22 5.11 11.12
CA ARG A 57 8.86 4.98 9.70
C ARG A 57 7.86 6.05 9.25
N PHE A 58 6.89 6.38 10.10
CA PHE A 58 5.90 7.42 9.83
C PHE A 58 6.52 8.83 9.83
N ASP A 59 7.35 9.14 10.83
CA ASP A 59 8.04 10.42 10.97
C ASP A 59 9.04 10.64 9.81
N GLY A 60 9.64 9.57 9.28
CA GLY A 60 10.48 9.63 8.06
C GLY A 60 9.72 10.01 6.78
N GLN A 61 8.40 9.77 6.76
CA GLN A 61 7.49 10.16 5.66
C GLN A 61 6.68 11.43 5.98
N SER A 62 7.09 12.18 7.00
CA SER A 62 6.38 13.38 7.45
C SER A 62 6.37 14.52 6.41
N TRP A 63 5.56 15.55 6.68
CA TRP A 63 5.51 16.77 5.89
C TRP A 63 6.85 17.46 5.68
N ASP A 64 7.79 17.29 6.62
CA ASP A 64 9.13 17.86 6.51
C ASP A 64 9.91 17.24 5.34
N SER A 65 9.76 15.94 5.11
CA SER A 65 10.32 15.23 3.96
C SER A 65 9.71 15.70 2.63
N LEU A 66 8.46 16.19 2.66
CA LEU A 66 7.73 16.64 1.49
C LEU A 66 8.03 18.10 1.11
N LYS A 67 8.68 18.89 1.98
CA LYS A 67 9.00 20.31 1.70
C LYS A 67 9.86 20.54 0.47
N THR A 68 10.66 19.54 0.10
CA THR A 68 11.53 19.57 -1.10
C THR A 68 10.77 19.18 -2.37
N SER A 69 9.55 18.64 -2.23
CA SER A 69 8.73 18.23 -3.37
C SER A 69 8.15 19.46 -4.08
N PRO A 70 8.20 19.52 -5.43
CA PRO A 70 7.54 20.56 -6.20
C PRO A 70 6.01 20.55 -6.02
N PHE A 71 5.45 19.48 -5.47
CA PHE A 71 4.02 19.33 -5.19
C PHE A 71 3.62 19.70 -3.76
N TYR A 72 4.55 20.18 -2.91
CA TYR A 72 4.29 20.43 -1.49
C TYR A 72 3.04 21.29 -1.25
N ASN A 73 2.84 22.36 -2.03
CA ASN A 73 1.68 23.24 -1.90
C ASN A 73 0.36 22.52 -2.18
N VAL A 74 0.33 21.68 -3.21
CA VAL A 74 -0.85 20.88 -3.57
C VAL A 74 -1.12 19.85 -2.49
N LEU A 75 -0.09 19.14 -2.01
CA LEU A 75 -0.24 18.14 -0.95
C LEU A 75 -0.80 18.76 0.33
N ARG A 76 -0.36 19.98 0.67
CA ARG A 76 -0.84 20.74 1.83
C ARG A 76 -2.34 21.05 1.79
N GLU A 77 -2.96 21.11 0.62
CA GLU A 77 -4.41 21.27 0.49
C GLU A 77 -5.18 20.02 0.96
N TYR A 78 -4.55 18.84 0.94
CA TYR A 78 -5.10 17.55 1.36
C TYR A 78 -4.59 17.11 2.74
N LYS A 79 -4.30 18.06 3.63
CA LYS A 79 -3.75 17.77 4.96
C LYS A 79 -4.67 16.89 5.82
N ASP A 80 -5.97 16.99 5.60
CA ASP A 80 -7.00 16.15 6.22
C ASP A 80 -6.91 14.66 5.82
N LEU A 81 -6.41 14.37 4.62
CA LEU A 81 -6.18 13.00 4.14
C LEU A 81 -4.82 12.43 4.58
N LEU A 82 -3.87 13.31 4.88
CA LEU A 82 -2.49 12.99 5.26
C LEU A 82 -2.20 13.54 6.67
N PRO A 83 -2.72 12.88 7.72
CA PRO A 83 -2.58 13.36 9.08
C PRO A 83 -1.11 13.43 9.54
N ASP A 84 -0.81 14.38 10.43
CA ASP A 84 0.53 14.61 10.99
C ASP A 84 0.94 13.56 12.03
N GLU A 85 -0.03 12.78 12.53
CA GLU A 85 0.16 11.79 13.58
C GLU A 85 -0.54 10.48 13.21
N ILE A 86 0.01 9.36 13.66
CA ILE A 86 -0.65 8.06 13.54
C ILE A 86 -1.88 8.09 14.46
N PRO A 87 -3.11 7.96 13.94
CA PRO A 87 -4.29 7.94 14.78
C PRO A 87 -4.24 6.73 15.72
N ALA A 88 -4.53 6.95 17.00
CA ALA A 88 -4.62 5.89 18.00
C ALA A 88 -5.91 5.06 17.84
N GLU A 89 -6.94 5.67 17.25
CA GLU A 89 -8.23 5.07 17.01
C GLU A 89 -8.30 4.48 15.60
N LEU A 90 -9.11 3.42 15.45
CA LEU A 90 -9.39 2.85 14.14
C LEU A 90 -10.14 3.89 13.28
N PRO A 91 -9.92 3.89 11.96
CA PRO A 91 -10.70 4.74 11.07
C PRO A 91 -12.19 4.43 11.24
N GLN A 92 -13.00 5.48 11.15
CA GLN A 92 -14.45 5.36 11.24
C GLN A 92 -14.95 4.35 10.21
N ASP A 93 -15.84 3.45 10.64
CA ASP A 93 -16.51 2.52 9.72
C ASP A 93 -17.32 3.32 8.69
N LYS A 94 -16.92 3.21 7.42
CA LYS A 94 -17.57 3.88 6.29
C LYS A 94 -18.65 3.01 5.65
N GLY A 95 -19.04 1.90 6.29
CA GLY A 95 -20.06 0.97 5.81
C GLY A 95 -19.55 -0.05 4.79
N THR A 96 -18.25 -0.07 4.52
CA THR A 96 -17.61 -1.12 3.72
C THR A 96 -17.00 -2.15 4.66
N GLN A 97 -17.73 -3.25 4.89
CA GLN A 97 -17.21 -4.37 5.66
C GLN A 97 -16.56 -5.38 4.72
N HIS A 98 -15.34 -5.82 5.05
CA HIS A 98 -14.70 -6.92 4.34
C HIS A 98 -15.27 -8.24 4.85
N GLU A 99 -15.96 -8.97 3.99
CA GLU A 99 -16.39 -10.35 4.23
C GLU A 99 -15.38 -11.31 3.59
N ILE A 100 -14.95 -12.32 4.35
CA ILE A 100 -14.09 -13.38 3.84
C ILE A 100 -14.93 -14.64 3.71
N ASP A 101 -15.32 -14.95 2.48
CA ASP A 101 -16.05 -16.17 2.18
C ASP A 101 -15.14 -17.39 2.36
N LEU A 102 -15.50 -18.24 3.31
CA LEU A 102 -14.84 -19.52 3.50
C LEU A 102 -15.60 -20.60 2.73
N VAL A 103 -14.86 -21.42 1.99
CA VAL A 103 -15.42 -22.62 1.37
C VAL A 103 -16.06 -23.51 2.45
N ALA A 104 -17.26 -24.02 2.20
CA ALA A 104 -17.94 -24.91 3.15
C ALA A 104 -17.05 -26.11 3.50
N GLY A 105 -16.83 -26.35 4.80
CA GLY A 105 -15.92 -27.39 5.30
C GLY A 105 -14.49 -26.90 5.58
N THR A 106 -14.18 -25.63 5.34
CA THR A 106 -12.92 -25.01 5.78
C THR A 106 -12.79 -25.08 7.30
N LYS A 107 -11.62 -25.51 7.77
CA LYS A 107 -11.26 -25.51 9.20
C LYS A 107 -10.31 -24.37 9.48
N TYR A 108 -10.41 -23.78 10.66
CA TYR A 108 -9.43 -22.81 11.12
C TYR A 108 -8.09 -23.51 11.40
N CYS A 109 -6.99 -22.88 11.02
CA CYS A 109 -5.65 -23.34 11.34
C CYS A 109 -5.11 -22.52 12.52
N VAL A 110 -4.46 -23.18 13.48
CA VAL A 110 -3.75 -22.51 14.58
C VAL A 110 -2.26 -22.73 14.39
N THR A 111 -1.52 -21.63 14.28
CA THR A 111 -0.05 -21.65 14.18
C THR A 111 0.52 -21.21 15.52
N ARG A 112 1.49 -21.95 16.08
CA ARG A 112 2.21 -21.50 17.28
C ARG A 112 3.16 -20.38 16.87
N GLN A 113 3.14 -19.28 17.61
CA GLN A 113 4.10 -18.20 17.42
C GLN A 113 5.51 -18.69 17.77
N TRP A 114 6.50 -18.31 16.95
CA TRP A 114 7.90 -18.56 17.25
C TRP A 114 8.34 -17.80 18.50
N PRO A 115 9.25 -18.36 19.32
CA PRO A 115 9.79 -17.62 20.46
C PRO A 115 10.45 -16.33 19.97
N LEU A 116 9.96 -15.18 20.46
CA LEU A 116 10.58 -13.89 20.18
C LEU A 116 11.87 -13.74 21.01
N PRO A 117 12.94 -13.14 20.45
CA PRO A 117 14.12 -12.79 21.21
C PRO A 117 13.78 -11.91 22.42
N ARG A 118 14.45 -12.15 23.56
CA ARG A 118 14.38 -11.27 24.73
C ARG A 118 15.71 -10.53 24.83
N TYR A 119 15.73 -9.30 24.37
CA TYR A 119 16.86 -8.38 24.55
C TYR A 119 16.64 -7.52 25.80
#